data_AF-K1TSJ5-F1
#
_entry.id   AF-K1TSJ5-F1
#
_cell.length_a   1.000
_cell.length_b   1.000
_cell.length_c   1.000
_cell.angle_alpha   90.00
_cell.angle_beta   90.00
_cell.angle_gamma   90.00
#
_symmetry.space_group_name_H-M   'P 1'
#
loop_
_entity.id
_entity.type
_entity.pdbx_description
1 polymer ?
#
loop_
_entity_poly.entity_id
_entity_poly.type
_entity_poly.pdbx_seq_one_letter_code
_entity_poly.pdbx_strand_id
1 'polypeptide(L)'
;DKYYIAGRRVNLGGSEGYLFAATPVHALAVYIRSILTMFLLSSAVILIVCGILCMVLARRITWPIEQISQAAKRLGGGDFTARAPVTGCQELADFATTFNNMAGRLQNIDNSRGQFMGNIAHELRTPMTSIKGFIDGMLDGTIPESEYKHYLGVVSQETGRLARLVQNML
;
A
#
# COMPACT_ATOMS: atom_id res chain seq x y z
N ASP A 1 43.89 -8.59 51.08
CA ASP A 1 42.57 -9.26 51.09
C ASP A 1 41.61 -8.60 52.05
N LYS A 2 40.41 -8.24 51.57
CA LYS A 2 39.35 -7.65 52.41
C LYS A 2 38.56 -8.78 53.06
N TYR A 3 38.35 -8.70 54.37
CA TYR A 3 37.60 -9.68 55.15
C TYR A 3 36.46 -8.97 55.88
N TYR A 4 35.27 -9.57 55.89
CA TYR A 4 34.24 -9.17 56.85
C TYR A 4 34.53 -9.90 58.15
N ILE A 5 34.78 -9.14 59.22
CA ILE A 5 35.07 -9.68 60.55
C ILE A 5 33.87 -9.40 61.44
N ALA A 6 33.25 -10.46 61.95
CA ALA A 6 32.22 -10.37 62.98
C ALA A 6 32.82 -10.88 64.30
N GLY A 7 32.81 -10.04 65.34
CA GLY A 7 33.33 -10.36 66.65
C GLY A 7 32.22 -10.53 67.68
N ARG A 8 32.25 -11.59 68.49
CA ARG A 8 31.38 -11.73 69.67
C ARG A 8 32.22 -12.03 70.91
N ARG A 9 31.92 -11.35 72.02
CA ARG A 9 32.55 -11.61 73.32
C ARG A 9 32.04 -12.96 73.85
N VAL A 10 32.94 -13.83 74.25
CA VAL A 10 32.62 -15.14 74.82
C VAL A 10 33.42 -15.31 76.12
N ASN A 11 32.76 -15.78 77.17
CA ASN A 11 33.41 -16.10 78.44
C ASN A 11 33.55 -17.62 78.53
N LEU A 12 34.78 -18.12 78.52
CA LEU A 12 35.09 -19.54 78.66
C LEU A 12 35.79 -19.75 80.00
N GLY A 13 35.06 -20.33 80.96
CA GLY A 13 35.64 -20.79 82.23
C GLY A 13 36.35 -19.71 83.06
N GLY A 14 35.87 -18.46 83.05
CA GLY A 14 36.44 -17.37 83.84
C GLY A 14 37.51 -16.53 83.13
N SER A 15 37.83 -16.85 81.87
CA SER A 15 38.66 -16.00 81.00
C SER A 15 37.79 -15.34 79.92
N GLU A 16 37.83 -14.01 79.87
CA GLU A 16 37.11 -13.24 78.85
C GLU A 16 37.90 -13.22 77.55
N GLY A 17 37.26 -13.63 76.46
CA GLY A 17 37.84 -13.62 75.11
C GLY A 17 36.92 -13.04 74.06
N TYR A 18 37.48 -12.76 72.89
CA TYR A 18 36.74 -12.35 71.70
C TYR A 18 36.87 -13.43 70.63
N LEU A 19 35.75 -13.94 70.15
CA LEU A 19 35.70 -14.83 68.99
C LEU A 19 35.51 -13.96 67.74
N PHE A 20 36.46 -14.02 66.82
CA PHE A 20 36.36 -13.35 65.52
C PHE A 20 36.14 -14.38 64.41
N ALA A 21 35.04 -14.25 63.68
CA ALA A 21 34.81 -14.97 62.45
C ALA A 21 35.14 -14.04 61.28
N ALA A 22 36.13 -14.42 60.45
CA ALA A 22 36.50 -13.68 59.26
C ALA A 22 36.09 -14.47 58.02
N THR A 23 35.18 -13.94 57.21
CA THR A 23 34.84 -14.52 55.90
C THR A 23 35.51 -13.71 54.78
N PRO A 24 36.19 -14.39 53.84
CA PRO A 24 36.88 -13.69 52.76
C PRO A 24 35.86 -13.10 51.78
N VAL A 25 36.00 -11.80 51.49
CA VAL A 25 35.12 -11.05 50.56
C VAL A 25 35.18 -11.62 49.13
N HIS A 26 36.24 -12.33 48.77
CA HIS A 26 36.40 -12.93 47.45
C HIS A 26 35.27 -13.90 47.10
N ALA A 27 34.75 -14.66 48.09
CA ALA A 27 33.66 -15.59 47.86
C ALA A 27 32.41 -14.84 47.36
N LEU A 28 32.08 -13.72 48.03
CA LEU A 28 30.94 -12.88 47.70
C LEU A 28 31.12 -12.20 46.32
N ALA A 29 32.33 -11.77 45.98
CA ALA A 29 32.65 -11.20 44.67
C ALA A 29 32.50 -12.21 43.51
N VAL A 30 32.90 -13.48 43.74
CA VAL A 30 32.72 -14.56 42.76
C VAL A 30 31.24 -14.88 42.54
N TYR A 31 30.43 -14.89 43.60
CA TYR A 31 28.97 -15.06 43.49
C TYR A 31 28.32 -13.93 42.67
N ILE A 32 28.64 -12.66 42.97
CA ILE A 32 28.10 -11.52 42.24
C ILE A 32 28.48 -11.58 40.75
N ARG A 33 29.75 -11.90 40.43
CA ARG A 33 30.20 -12.01 39.04
C ARG A 33 29.49 -13.14 38.28
N SER A 34 29.24 -14.26 38.95
CA SER A 34 28.53 -15.41 38.35
C SER A 34 27.06 -15.08 38.06
N ILE A 35 26.38 -14.38 38.98
CA ILE A 35 25.00 -13.92 38.77
C ILE A 35 24.93 -12.91 37.60
N LEU A 36 25.83 -11.91 37.58
CA LEU A 36 25.86 -10.92 36.52
C LEU A 36 26.14 -11.53 35.14
N THR A 37 27.07 -12.49 35.05
CA THR A 37 27.36 -13.17 33.78
C THR A 37 26.21 -14.04 33.30
N MET A 38 25.53 -14.77 34.20
CA MET A 38 24.33 -15.54 33.86
C MET A 38 23.17 -14.64 33.41
N PHE A 39 22.98 -13.48 34.05
CA PHE A 39 21.99 -12.49 33.67
C PHE A 39 22.30 -11.83 32.31
N LEU A 40 23.57 -11.48 32.07
CA LEU A 40 24.00 -10.90 30.79
C LEU A 40 23.84 -11.91 29.64
N LEU A 41 24.18 -13.18 29.87
CA LEU A 41 23.98 -14.25 28.88
C LEU A 41 22.50 -14.45 28.56
N SER A 42 21.62 -14.53 29.56
CA SER A 42 20.19 -14.73 29.33
C SER A 42 19.55 -13.54 28.64
N SER A 43 19.89 -12.31 29.05
CA SER A 43 19.41 -11.08 28.40
C SER A 43 19.89 -10.99 26.95
N ALA A 44 21.15 -11.32 26.67
CA ALA A 44 21.69 -11.35 25.31
C ALA A 44 20.93 -12.34 24.43
N VAL A 45 20.65 -13.55 24.93
CA VAL A 45 19.87 -14.56 24.19
C VAL A 45 18.47 -14.05 23.88
N ILE A 46 17.77 -13.46 24.86
CA ILE A 46 16.41 -12.92 24.65
C ILE A 46 16.42 -11.78 23.64
N LEU A 47 17.40 -10.87 23.71
CA LEU A 47 17.53 -9.78 22.74
C LEU A 47 17.74 -10.30 21.32
N ILE A 48 18.57 -11.32 21.15
CA ILE A 48 18.79 -11.97 19.85
C ILE A 48 17.49 -12.58 19.33
N VAL A 49 16.78 -13.36 20.16
CA VAL A 49 15.52 -14.01 19.78
C VAL A 49 14.46 -12.97 19.42
N CYS A 50 14.32 -11.92 20.22
CA CYS A 50 13.36 -10.83 19.98
C CYS A 50 13.69 -10.06 18.69
N GLY A 51 14.97 -9.76 18.46
CA GLY A 51 15.44 -9.11 17.23
C GLY A 51 15.15 -9.95 15.98
N ILE A 52 15.40 -11.26 16.04
CA ILE A 52 15.07 -12.20 14.96
C ILE A 52 13.56 -12.22 14.72
N LEU A 53 12.75 -12.34 15.79
CA LEU A 53 11.30 -12.38 15.69
C LEU A 53 10.73 -11.09 15.06
N CYS A 54 11.19 -9.92 15.51
CA CYS A 54 10.83 -8.63 14.92
C CYS A 54 11.21 -8.54 13.44
N MET A 55 12.41 -8.99 13.08
CA MET A 55 12.86 -8.99 11.68
C MET A 55 11.98 -9.92 10.81
N VAL A 56 11.59 -11.08 11.32
CA VAL A 56 10.70 -12.02 10.61
C VAL A 56 9.31 -11.42 10.43
N LEU A 57 8.71 -10.86 11.48
CA LEU A 57 7.39 -10.22 11.43
C LEU A 57 7.36 -9.03 10.47
N ALA A 58 8.37 -8.16 10.53
CA ALA A 58 8.49 -7.02 9.61
C ALA A 58 8.54 -7.47 8.14
N ARG A 59 9.26 -8.55 7.84
CA ARG A 59 9.32 -9.10 6.48
C ARG A 59 8.04 -9.82 6.07
N ARG A 60 7.35 -10.49 6.99
CA ARG A 60 6.14 -11.28 6.71
C ARG A 60 4.86 -10.44 6.61
N ILE A 61 4.80 -9.28 7.26
CA ILE A 61 3.59 -8.46 7.38
C ILE A 61 3.80 -7.05 6.80
N THR A 62 4.80 -6.32 7.29
CA THR A 62 4.99 -4.91 6.92
C THR A 62 5.37 -4.76 5.44
N TRP A 63 6.24 -5.63 4.93
CA TRP A 63 6.70 -5.53 3.53
C TRP A 63 5.58 -5.78 2.48
N PRO A 64 4.70 -6.79 2.59
CA PRO A 64 3.60 -6.93 1.64
C PRO A 64 2.52 -5.84 1.77
N ILE A 65 2.24 -5.33 2.99
CA ILE A 65 1.32 -4.20 3.17
C ILE A 65 1.79 -2.97 2.41
N GLU A 66 3.09 -2.66 2.48
CA GLU A 66 3.67 -1.52 1.76
C GLU A 66 3.52 -1.67 0.25
N GLN A 67 3.63 -2.87 -0.31
CA GLN A 67 3.41 -3.11 -1.74
C GLN A 67 1.95 -2.92 -2.16
N ILE A 68 0.99 -3.36 -1.34
CA ILE A 68 -0.43 -3.11 -1.62
C ILE A 68 -0.71 -1.61 -1.56
N SER A 69 -0.14 -0.90 -0.57
CA SER A 69 -0.23 0.57 -0.45
C SER A 69 0.33 1.29 -1.68
N GLN A 70 1.50 0.87 -2.18
CA GLN A 70 2.09 1.43 -3.38
C GLN A 70 1.26 1.14 -4.64
N ALA A 71 0.74 -0.09 -4.78
CA ALA A 71 -0.16 -0.44 -5.88
C ALA A 71 -1.45 0.39 -5.83
N ALA A 72 -2.01 0.63 -4.64
CA ALA A 72 -3.19 1.47 -4.45
C ALA A 72 -2.92 2.94 -4.81
N LYS A 73 -1.77 3.49 -4.43
CA LYS A 73 -1.35 4.84 -4.84
C LYS A 73 -1.23 4.97 -6.35
N ARG A 74 -0.63 3.97 -7.02
CA ARG A 74 -0.51 3.94 -8.49
C ARG A 74 -1.87 3.86 -9.17
N LEU A 75 -2.75 2.99 -8.68
CA LEU A 75 -4.13 2.86 -9.14
C LEU A 75 -4.90 4.18 -8.98
N GLY A 76 -4.79 4.84 -7.82
CA GLY A 76 -5.38 6.15 -7.57
C GLY A 76 -4.79 7.28 -8.40
N GLY A 77 -3.55 7.12 -8.89
CA GLY A 77 -2.89 8.02 -9.83
C GLY A 77 -3.26 7.80 -11.30
N GLY A 78 -4.14 6.84 -11.60
CA GLY A 78 -4.61 6.53 -12.96
C GLY A 78 -3.90 5.35 -13.65
N ASP A 79 -2.94 4.69 -12.99
CA ASP A 79 -2.35 3.45 -13.49
C ASP A 79 -3.28 2.26 -13.15
N PHE A 80 -4.30 2.04 -13.98
CA PHE A 80 -5.26 0.94 -13.82
C PHE A 80 -4.66 -0.45 -14.05
N THR A 81 -3.40 -0.54 -14.50
CA THR A 81 -2.68 -1.82 -14.66
C THR A 81 -1.97 -2.27 -13.38
N ALA A 82 -1.86 -1.37 -12.38
CA ALA A 82 -1.21 -1.67 -11.11
C ALA A 82 -1.86 -2.87 -10.40
N ARG A 83 -1.05 -3.80 -9.91
CA ARG A 83 -1.47 -4.98 -9.15
C ARG A 83 -0.58 -5.17 -7.93
N ALA A 84 -1.16 -5.68 -6.86
CA ALA A 84 -0.44 -6.04 -5.65
C ALA A 84 -0.07 -7.54 -5.68
N PRO A 85 1.12 -7.93 -5.16
CA PRO A 85 1.51 -9.33 -5.08
C PRO A 85 0.68 -10.07 -4.02
N VAL A 86 0.16 -11.24 -4.40
CA VAL A 86 -0.60 -12.13 -3.50
C VAL A 86 0.39 -12.97 -2.70
N THR A 87 0.91 -12.39 -1.61
CA THR A 87 1.91 -13.00 -0.73
C THR A 87 1.62 -12.68 0.74
N GLY A 88 2.17 -13.47 1.66
CA GLY A 88 2.02 -13.27 3.10
C GLY A 88 1.13 -14.33 3.75
N CYS A 89 0.51 -13.97 4.88
CA CYS A 89 -0.52 -14.80 5.50
C CYS A 89 -1.80 -14.82 4.64
N GLN A 90 -2.71 -15.74 4.96
CA GLN A 90 -3.94 -15.93 4.20
C GLN A 90 -4.77 -14.64 4.14
N GLU A 91 -4.90 -13.93 5.26
CA GLU A 91 -5.67 -12.69 5.36
C GLU A 91 -5.10 -11.59 4.44
N LEU A 92 -3.77 -11.52 4.34
CA LEU A 92 -3.09 -10.53 3.51
C LEU A 92 -3.15 -10.90 2.03
N ALA A 93 -3.08 -12.19 1.70
CA ALA A 93 -3.28 -12.71 0.37
C ALA A 93 -4.73 -12.49 -0.11
N ASP A 94 -5.72 -12.70 0.76
CA ASP A 94 -7.14 -12.44 0.48
C ASP A 94 -7.39 -10.94 0.25
N PHE A 95 -6.75 -10.09 1.05
CA PHE A 95 -6.80 -8.64 0.84
C PHE A 95 -6.19 -8.23 -0.51
N ALA A 96 -4.99 -8.72 -0.83
CA ALA A 96 -4.34 -8.45 -2.12
C ALA A 96 -5.20 -8.94 -3.30
N THR A 97 -5.84 -10.10 -3.18
CA THR A 97 -6.74 -10.65 -4.19
C THR A 97 -7.98 -9.76 -4.37
N THR A 98 -8.59 -9.32 -3.28
CA THR A 98 -9.75 -8.43 -3.30
C THR A 98 -9.41 -7.08 -3.93
N PHE A 99 -8.25 -6.52 -3.56
CA PHE A 99 -7.71 -5.30 -4.19
C PHE A 99 -7.51 -5.47 -5.69
N ASN A 100 -6.87 -6.56 -6.13
CA ASN A 100 -6.63 -6.84 -7.55
C ASN A 100 -7.94 -7.02 -8.34
N ASN A 101 -8.95 -7.65 -7.75
CA ASN A 101 -10.28 -7.78 -8.36
C ASN A 101 -10.94 -6.41 -8.57
N MET A 102 -10.87 -5.53 -7.57
CA MET A 102 -11.35 -4.15 -7.69
C MET A 102 -10.57 -3.38 -8.78
N ALA A 103 -9.23 -3.49 -8.80
CA ALA A 103 -8.38 -2.86 -9.81
C ALA A 103 -8.74 -3.34 -11.23
N GLY A 104 -9.01 -4.63 -11.41
CA GLY A 104 -9.47 -5.19 -12.68
C GLY A 104 -10.84 -4.65 -13.11
N ARG A 105 -11.79 -4.49 -12.19
CA ARG A 105 -13.09 -3.88 -12.49
C ARG A 105 -12.94 -2.42 -12.92
N LEU A 106 -12.10 -1.64 -12.23
CA LEU A 106 -11.81 -0.25 -12.59
C LEU A 106 -11.19 -0.15 -13.98
N GLN A 107 -10.22 -1.01 -14.28
CA GLN A 107 -9.60 -1.06 -15.61
C GLN A 107 -10.64 -1.37 -16.71
N ASN A 108 -11.57 -2.29 -16.47
CA ASN A 108 -12.63 -2.61 -17.43
C ASN A 108 -13.58 -1.44 -17.65
N ILE A 109 -13.93 -0.70 -16.59
CA ILE A 109 -14.75 0.51 -16.68
C ILE A 109 -14.03 1.58 -17.51
N ASP A 110 -12.74 1.80 -17.26
CA ASP A 110 -11.94 2.78 -17.99
C ASP A 110 -11.81 2.43 -19.49
N ASN A 111 -11.52 1.16 -19.79
CA ASN A 111 -11.49 0.66 -21.17
C ASN A 111 -12.85 0.84 -21.88
N SER A 112 -13.94 0.51 -21.19
CA SER A 112 -15.30 0.66 -21.72
C SER A 112 -15.65 2.13 -21.97
N ARG A 113 -15.23 3.01 -21.06
CA ARG A 113 -15.37 4.46 -21.23
C ARG A 113 -14.60 4.96 -22.43
N GLY A 114 -13.34 4.52 -22.62
CA GLY A 114 -12.53 4.87 -23.78
C GLY A 114 -13.17 4.42 -25.10
N GLN A 115 -13.67 3.18 -25.16
CA GLN A 115 -14.37 2.66 -26.32
C GLN A 115 -15.68 3.43 -26.61
N PHE A 116 -16.44 3.76 -25.57
CA PHE A 116 -17.66 4.55 -25.69
C PHE A 116 -17.37 5.94 -26.26
N MET A 117 -16.37 6.65 -25.73
CA MET A 117 -15.95 7.96 -26.26
C MET A 117 -15.50 7.86 -27.73
N GLY A 118 -14.77 6.81 -28.10
CA GLY A 118 -14.35 6.57 -29.48
C GLY A 118 -15.53 6.37 -30.44
N ASN A 119 -16.52 5.56 -30.03
CA ASN A 119 -17.72 5.32 -30.81
C ASN A 119 -18.53 6.59 -31.01
N ILE A 120 -18.72 7.39 -29.94
CA ILE A 120 -19.40 8.69 -30.00
C ILE A 120 -18.71 9.60 -31.01
N ALA A 121 -17.38 9.74 -30.91
CA ALA A 121 -16.62 10.61 -31.80
C ALA A 121 -16.78 10.20 -33.28
N HIS A 122 -16.85 8.90 -33.56
CA HIS A 122 -17.07 8.39 -34.91
C HIS A 122 -18.49 8.69 -35.40
N GLU A 123 -19.51 8.42 -34.58
CA GLU A 123 -20.92 8.67 -34.92
C GLU A 123 -21.25 10.15 -35.10
N LEU A 124 -20.57 11.05 -34.38
CA LEU A 124 -20.71 12.50 -34.54
C LEU A 124 -19.94 13.04 -35.76
N ARG A 125 -18.80 12.43 -36.13
CA ARG A 125 -17.98 12.90 -37.25
C ARG A 125 -18.72 12.80 -38.57
N THR A 126 -19.35 11.67 -38.85
CA THR A 126 -20.07 11.41 -40.11
C THR A 126 -21.14 12.48 -40.45
N PRO A 127 -22.16 12.75 -39.60
CA PRO A 127 -23.15 13.79 -39.87
C PRO A 127 -22.54 15.19 -40.00
N MET A 128 -21.53 15.49 -39.16
CA MET A 128 -20.85 16.78 -39.20
C MET A 128 -20.06 16.98 -40.50
N THR A 129 -19.41 15.94 -41.02
CA THR A 129 -18.74 15.98 -42.32
C THR A 129 -19.75 16.20 -43.45
N SER A 130 -20.91 15.55 -43.42
CA SER A 130 -21.98 15.78 -44.41
C SER A 130 -22.52 17.22 -44.35
N ILE A 131 -22.84 17.72 -43.14
CA ILE A 131 -23.31 19.10 -42.96
C ILE A 131 -22.30 20.09 -43.51
N LYS A 132 -21.02 19.94 -43.14
CA LYS A 132 -19.95 20.81 -43.62
C LYS A 132 -19.80 20.71 -45.15
N GLY A 133 -19.80 19.51 -45.72
CA GLY A 133 -19.66 19.32 -47.17
C GLY A 133 -20.79 19.96 -47.98
N PHE A 134 -22.04 19.86 -47.51
CA PHE A 134 -23.16 20.53 -48.18
C PHE A 134 -23.11 22.05 -48.03
N ILE A 135 -22.74 22.56 -46.85
CA ILE A 135 -22.57 24.01 -46.65
C ILE A 135 -21.44 24.53 -47.53
N ASP A 136 -20.28 23.89 -47.53
CA ASP A 136 -19.13 24.28 -48.36
C ASP A 136 -19.52 24.25 -49.85
N GLY A 137 -20.19 23.19 -50.30
CA GLY A 137 -20.66 23.05 -51.69
C GLY A 137 -21.68 24.12 -52.12
N MET A 138 -22.49 24.64 -51.20
CA MET A 138 -23.37 25.78 -51.46
C MET A 138 -22.61 27.10 -51.47
N LEU A 139 -21.56 27.24 -50.65
CA LEU A 139 -20.76 28.47 -50.55
C LEU A 139 -19.77 28.63 -51.73
N ASP A 140 -19.23 27.53 -52.24
CA ASP A 140 -18.26 27.52 -53.34
C ASP A 140 -18.90 27.41 -54.73
N GLY A 141 -20.24 27.27 -54.79
CA GLY A 141 -21.02 27.20 -56.02
C GLY A 141 -20.99 25.83 -56.71
N THR A 142 -20.43 24.79 -56.07
CA THR A 142 -20.50 23.41 -56.57
C THR A 142 -21.95 22.90 -56.61
N ILE A 143 -22.78 23.33 -55.66
CA ILE A 143 -24.21 23.06 -55.61
C ILE A 143 -24.95 24.25 -56.25
N PRO A 144 -25.84 24.02 -57.24
CA PRO A 144 -26.62 25.10 -57.85
C PRO A 144 -27.72 25.64 -56.91
N GLU A 145 -28.02 26.93 -57.00
CA GLU A 145 -29.02 27.60 -56.14
C GLU A 145 -30.40 26.94 -56.18
N SER A 146 -30.78 26.34 -57.31
CA SER A 146 -32.04 25.60 -57.46
C SER A 146 -32.16 24.41 -56.48
N GLU A 147 -31.05 23.85 -56.02
CA GLU A 147 -31.00 22.70 -55.12
C GLU A 147 -30.79 23.08 -53.64
N TYR A 148 -30.56 24.36 -53.32
CA TYR A 148 -30.28 24.79 -51.94
C TYR A 148 -31.36 24.34 -50.95
N LYS A 149 -32.63 24.44 -51.36
CA LYS A 149 -33.76 24.02 -50.52
C LYS A 149 -33.70 22.52 -50.18
N HIS A 150 -33.20 21.69 -51.09
CA HIS A 150 -33.03 20.25 -50.86
C HIS A 150 -31.89 19.99 -49.87
N TYR A 151 -30.69 20.52 -50.12
CA TYR A 151 -29.53 20.29 -49.25
C TYR A 151 -29.65 20.93 -47.87
N LEU A 152 -30.27 22.11 -47.75
CA LEU A 152 -30.62 22.68 -46.44
C LEU A 152 -31.60 21.80 -45.67
N GLY A 153 -32.50 21.10 -46.37
CA GLY A 153 -33.36 20.07 -45.77
C GLY A 153 -32.55 18.90 -45.19
N VAL A 154 -31.54 18.43 -45.92
CA VAL A 154 -30.62 17.37 -45.44
C VAL A 154 -29.80 17.85 -44.24
N VAL A 155 -29.26 19.07 -44.27
CA VAL A 155 -28.54 19.68 -43.13
C VAL A 155 -29.43 19.77 -41.89
N SER A 156 -30.69 20.19 -42.06
CA SER A 156 -31.67 20.23 -40.96
C SER A 156 -31.95 18.84 -40.38
N GLN A 157 -32.05 17.82 -41.23
CA GLN A 157 -32.23 16.44 -40.80
C GLN A 157 -31.02 15.90 -40.02
N GLU A 158 -29.79 16.17 -40.48
CA GLU A 158 -28.56 15.73 -39.80
C GLU A 158 -28.34 16.46 -38.48
N THR A 159 -28.64 17.76 -38.39
CA THR A 159 -28.61 18.50 -37.12
C THR A 159 -29.65 17.96 -36.12
N GLY A 160 -30.85 17.60 -36.58
CA GLY A 160 -31.85 16.91 -35.76
C GLY A 160 -31.44 15.49 -35.36
N ARG A 161 -30.67 14.77 -36.19
CA ARG A 161 -30.09 13.47 -35.85
C ARG A 161 -29.04 13.62 -34.76
N LEU A 162 -28.11 14.57 -34.91
CA LEU A 162 -27.10 14.91 -33.90
C LEU A 162 -27.74 15.28 -32.56
N ALA A 163 -28.78 16.11 -32.56
CA ALA A 163 -29.49 16.49 -31.34
C ALA A 163 -30.09 15.28 -30.59
N ARG A 164 -30.73 14.36 -31.32
CA ARG A 164 -31.25 13.10 -30.72
C ARG A 164 -30.14 12.20 -30.19
N LEU A 165 -29.01 12.15 -30.89
CA LEU A 165 -27.86 11.33 -30.52
C LEU A 165 -27.24 11.83 -29.21
N VAL A 166 -27.09 13.14 -29.05
CA VAL A 166 -26.66 13.77 -27.79
C VAL A 166 -27.70 13.56 -26.67
N GLN A 167 -28.99 13.69 -26.98
CA GLN A 167 -30.06 13.49 -25.98
C GLN A 167 -30.10 12.05 -25.44
N ASN A 168 -29.73 11.06 -26.25
CA ASN A 168 -29.65 9.66 -25.83
C ASN A 168 -28.40 9.34 -24.98
N MET A 169 -27.44 10.27 -24.88
CA MET A 169 -26.20 10.13 -24.11
C MET A 169 -26.24 10.84 -22.75
N LEU A 170 -27.22 11.73 -22.54
CA LEU A 170 -27.54 12.41 -21.29
C LEU A 170 -28.47 11.56 -20.43
#